data_AF-A0A948FU91-F1
#
_entry.id   AF-A0A948FU91-F1
#
_cell.length_a   1.000
_cell.length_b   1.000
_cell.length_c   1.000
_cell.angle_alpha   90.00
_cell.angle_beta   90.00
_cell.angle_gamma   90.00
#
_symmetry.space_group_name_H-M   'P 1'
#
loop_
_entity.id
_entity.type
_entity.pdbx_description
1 polymer ?
#
loop_
_entity_poly.entity_id
_entity_poly.type
_entity_poly.pdbx_seq_one_letter_code
_entity_poly.pdbx_strand_id
1 'polypeptide(L)'
;MLISLAGLWSMSLTGHAAGTLLHDIAVDLQFLHLVAVSAWVGGLLALVMSRRALGTHLAVAVRHYSKLAGWCLVVVASSGLFGAAIRVQEISGIWSTYGAMLVLKSSALLVVGGLGWWQRHRLVNLLAEGGRNAFLRLAIIEAAVLAGATGAGVALSRTNPEAALAVTEPYTAAETLIGSALPPELGAAEWFTQWSLDTLWLLIALFMIGLYLLAVRRMRKRGDTWPIVRTAAWLVGWLLLIWATNGAPGAYGRVLFSMHMVQHMTVATAVPAFLVLGAPITLALRTLRRRDDGSAGPREWLQRVVLSLPAQILGTPIVAAGLFIVSLVVFYYSSLLQLSLESHTAHVLMVGHFLLSGYLFANSLIGIDPGPERPPYPLRALIIMVTFGFHALFSVSLMASNQVLAEDWFVALGRSWGRDPLADQEFGAAIGWALGDYPLAIMAGALIVLWVHADRRERRRFDRSETRTNGEQLAAYNEKLRKLAEANESRSKS
;
A
#
# COMPACT_ATOMS: atom_id res chain seq x y z
N MET A 1 9.26 -16.76 -3.40
CA MET A 1 8.99 -15.52 -2.63
C MET A 1 7.57 -15.48 -2.10
N LEU A 2 6.53 -15.50 -2.94
CA LEU A 2 5.12 -15.47 -2.46
C LEU A 2 4.81 -16.61 -1.48
N ILE A 3 5.22 -17.84 -1.79
CA ILE A 3 5.07 -19.00 -0.90
C ILE A 3 5.77 -18.75 0.46
N SER A 4 6.96 -18.16 0.43
CA SER A 4 7.71 -17.83 1.65
C SER A 4 6.99 -16.75 2.48
N LEU A 5 6.44 -15.73 1.84
CA LEU A 5 5.66 -14.68 2.52
C LEU A 5 4.38 -15.26 3.14
N ALA A 6 3.69 -16.16 2.44
CA ALA A 6 2.52 -16.87 2.96
C ALA A 6 2.88 -17.72 4.19
N GLY A 7 4.02 -18.42 4.17
CA GLY A 7 4.53 -19.17 5.32
C GLY A 7 4.84 -18.26 6.51
N LEU A 8 5.46 -17.10 6.29
CA LEU A 8 5.75 -16.13 7.36
C LEU A 8 4.47 -15.51 7.94
N TRP A 9 3.46 -15.26 7.10
CA TRP A 9 2.15 -14.76 7.55
C TRP A 9 1.43 -15.78 8.45
N SER A 10 1.41 -17.05 8.04
CA SER A 10 0.88 -18.13 8.88
C SER A 10 1.65 -18.26 10.21
N MET A 11 2.96 -18.06 10.19
CA MET A 11 3.77 -18.07 11.42
C MET A 11 3.49 -16.87 12.34
N SER A 12 3.14 -15.69 11.80
CA SER A 12 2.74 -14.54 12.64
C SER A 12 1.37 -14.74 13.29
N LEU A 13 0.46 -15.49 12.66
CA LEU A 13 -0.87 -15.80 13.21
C LEU A 13 -0.81 -16.78 14.40
N THR A 14 0.23 -17.62 14.47
CA THR A 14 0.35 -18.74 15.44
C THR A 14 1.16 -18.39 16.70
N GLY A 15 1.49 -17.11 16.93
CA GLY A 15 2.25 -16.65 18.09
C GLY A 15 1.43 -16.44 19.38
N HIS A 16 2.09 -16.28 20.54
CA HIS A 16 1.48 -16.05 21.87
C HIS A 16 0.53 -14.83 21.96
N ALA A 17 0.48 -13.99 20.94
CA ALA A 17 -0.49 -12.91 20.85
C ALA A 17 -1.92 -13.38 20.55
N ALA A 18 -2.14 -14.65 20.20
CA ALA A 18 -3.45 -15.22 19.89
C ALA A 18 -4.46 -15.22 21.04
N GLY A 19 -4.01 -14.97 22.28
CA GLY A 19 -4.86 -14.92 23.47
C GLY A 19 -5.01 -13.54 24.12
N THR A 20 -4.53 -12.46 23.49
CA THR A 20 -4.55 -11.11 24.08
C THR A 20 -5.45 -10.17 23.31
N LEU A 21 -6.07 -9.20 24.00
CA LEU A 21 -6.65 -8.01 23.37
C LEU A 21 -5.59 -7.36 22.44
N LEU A 22 -6.03 -6.77 21.32
CA LEU A 22 -5.18 -6.20 20.26
C LEU A 22 -4.30 -7.23 19.52
N HIS A 23 -4.79 -8.46 19.33
CA HIS A 23 -4.13 -9.51 18.56
C HIS A 23 -3.63 -9.04 17.18
N ASP A 24 -4.46 -8.30 16.45
CA ASP A 24 -4.21 -7.83 15.09
C ASP A 24 -2.91 -7.03 14.98
N ILE A 25 -2.69 -6.11 15.92
CA ILE A 25 -1.47 -5.29 15.98
C ILE A 25 -0.23 -6.16 16.20
N ALA A 26 -0.34 -7.16 17.08
CA ALA A 26 0.78 -8.04 17.37
C ALA A 26 1.12 -8.95 16.17
N VAL A 27 0.12 -9.42 15.42
CA VAL A 27 0.32 -10.18 14.17
C VAL A 27 1.05 -9.33 13.14
N ASP A 28 0.60 -8.10 12.91
CA ASP A 28 1.21 -7.18 11.94
C ASP A 28 2.68 -6.89 12.24
N LEU A 29 2.96 -6.52 13.49
CA LEU A 29 4.33 -6.22 13.94
C LEU A 29 5.22 -7.46 13.86
N GLN A 30 4.69 -8.64 14.22
CA GLN A 30 5.41 -9.90 14.12
C GLN A 30 5.69 -10.28 12.66
N PHE A 31 4.72 -10.10 11.76
CA PHE A 31 4.90 -10.36 10.34
C PHE A 31 6.01 -9.49 9.74
N LEU A 32 5.95 -8.18 9.97
CA LEU A 32 6.96 -7.23 9.50
C LEU A 32 8.36 -7.57 10.07
N HIS A 33 8.42 -7.94 11.34
CA HIS A 33 9.65 -8.38 11.99
C HIS A 33 10.22 -9.64 11.33
N LEU A 34 9.40 -10.68 11.13
CA LEU A 34 9.81 -11.94 10.53
C LEU A 34 10.28 -11.76 9.09
N VAL A 35 9.58 -10.96 8.28
CA VAL A 35 10.02 -10.64 6.91
C VAL A 35 11.39 -9.96 6.91
N ALA A 36 11.60 -8.98 7.79
CA ALA A 36 12.85 -8.24 7.86
C ALA A 36 14.03 -9.12 8.33
N VAL A 37 13.84 -9.92 9.38
CA VAL A 37 14.85 -10.87 9.89
C VAL A 37 15.15 -11.95 8.84
N SER A 38 14.14 -12.52 8.18
CA SER A 38 14.33 -13.54 7.15
C SER A 38 15.13 -13.00 5.96
N ALA A 39 14.82 -11.79 5.50
CA ALA A 39 15.57 -11.14 4.44
C ALA A 39 17.02 -10.82 4.86
N TRP A 40 17.22 -10.41 6.11
CA TRP A 40 18.54 -10.14 6.66
C TRP A 40 19.38 -11.41 6.73
N VAL A 41 18.96 -12.40 7.52
CA VAL A 41 19.70 -13.64 7.77
C VAL A 41 19.84 -14.44 6.48
N GLY A 42 18.77 -14.59 5.71
CA GLY A 42 18.78 -15.32 4.44
C GLY A 42 19.71 -14.68 3.41
N GLY A 43 19.75 -13.35 3.33
CA GLY A 43 20.67 -12.65 2.44
C GLY A 43 22.15 -12.78 2.88
N LEU A 44 22.43 -12.79 4.19
CA LEU A 44 23.78 -13.04 4.71
C LEU A 44 24.23 -14.46 4.33
N LEU A 45 23.37 -15.44 4.60
CA LEU A 45 23.63 -16.84 4.29
C LEU A 45 23.86 -17.04 2.79
N ALA A 46 23.02 -16.43 1.95
CA ALA A 46 23.17 -16.48 0.50
C ALA A 46 24.52 -15.91 0.05
N LEU A 47 24.98 -14.78 0.61
CA LEU A 47 26.31 -14.24 0.32
C LEU A 47 27.43 -15.17 0.78
N VAL A 48 27.32 -15.75 1.97
CA VAL A 48 28.32 -16.67 2.52
C VAL A 48 28.44 -17.93 1.66
N MET A 49 27.31 -18.48 1.19
CA MET A 49 27.28 -19.66 0.31
C MET A 49 27.78 -19.35 -1.10
N SER A 50 27.39 -18.20 -1.66
CA SER A 50 27.78 -17.80 -3.02
C SER A 50 29.16 -17.12 -3.11
N ARG A 51 29.86 -16.88 -1.99
CA ARG A 51 31.13 -16.14 -1.95
C ARG A 51 32.22 -16.68 -2.89
N ARG A 52 32.26 -17.99 -3.12
CA ARG A 52 33.22 -18.64 -4.02
C ARG A 52 32.86 -18.36 -5.47
N ALA A 53 31.59 -18.54 -5.82
CA ALA A 53 31.05 -18.29 -7.15
C ALA A 53 31.08 -16.80 -7.55
N LEU A 54 30.86 -15.89 -6.59
CA LEU A 54 30.89 -14.44 -6.82
C LEU A 54 32.29 -13.90 -7.14
N GLY A 55 33.36 -14.58 -6.71
CA GLY A 55 34.74 -14.19 -7.02
C GLY A 55 35.03 -12.71 -6.77
N THR A 56 35.38 -11.98 -7.84
CA THR A 56 35.67 -10.54 -7.87
C THR A 56 34.43 -9.66 -7.66
N HIS A 57 33.22 -10.16 -7.94
CA HIS A 57 31.97 -9.44 -7.73
C HIS A 57 31.48 -9.47 -6.27
N LEU A 58 32.16 -10.20 -5.37
CA LEU A 58 31.77 -10.31 -3.97
C LEU A 58 31.69 -8.93 -3.28
N ALA A 59 32.68 -8.06 -3.49
CA ALA A 59 32.68 -6.72 -2.89
C ALA A 59 31.46 -5.87 -3.33
N VAL A 60 31.05 -6.02 -4.59
CA VAL A 60 29.87 -5.35 -5.15
C VAL A 60 28.58 -5.93 -4.54
N ALA A 61 28.48 -7.26 -4.45
CA ALA A 61 27.34 -7.94 -3.81
C ALA A 61 27.19 -7.56 -2.33
N VAL A 62 28.28 -7.53 -1.57
CA VAL A 62 28.31 -7.12 -0.16
C VAL A 62 27.84 -5.67 0.00
N ARG A 63 28.28 -4.75 -0.88
CA ARG A 63 27.83 -3.35 -0.84
C ARG A 63 26.31 -3.22 -1.08
N HIS A 64 25.74 -4.05 -1.95
CA HIS A 64 24.31 -4.03 -2.23
C HIS A 64 23.50 -4.61 -1.07
N TYR A 65 23.93 -5.77 -0.59
CA TYR A 65 23.33 -6.42 0.56
C TYR A 65 23.40 -5.55 1.81
N SER A 66 24.50 -4.84 2.06
CA SER A 66 24.62 -3.96 3.23
C SER A 66 23.53 -2.87 3.25
N LYS A 67 23.09 -2.36 2.08
CA LYS A 67 21.95 -1.43 2.01
C LYS A 67 20.64 -2.11 2.39
N LEU A 68 20.42 -3.34 1.93
CA LEU A 68 19.25 -4.15 2.30
C LEU A 68 19.23 -4.44 3.80
N ALA A 69 20.35 -4.91 4.36
CA ALA A 69 20.50 -5.15 5.79
C ALA A 69 20.24 -3.89 6.63
N GLY A 70 20.58 -2.71 6.13
CA GLY A 70 20.21 -1.44 6.76
C GLY A 70 18.71 -1.20 6.87
N TRP A 71 17.96 -1.52 5.81
CA TRP A 71 16.50 -1.44 5.85
C TRP A 71 15.90 -2.51 6.76
N CYS A 72 16.43 -3.73 6.72
CA CYS A 72 16.02 -4.79 7.65
C CYS A 72 16.21 -4.36 9.11
N LEU A 73 17.36 -3.77 9.46
CA LEU A 73 17.64 -3.25 10.79
C LEU A 73 16.60 -2.21 11.23
N VAL A 74 16.25 -1.26 10.35
CA VAL A 74 15.22 -0.24 10.65
C VAL A 74 13.86 -0.89 10.90
N VAL A 75 13.43 -1.84 10.06
CA VAL A 75 12.13 -2.52 10.25
C VAL A 75 12.11 -3.36 11.52
N VAL A 76 13.20 -4.08 11.82
CA VAL A 76 13.35 -4.86 13.06
C VAL A 76 13.34 -3.96 14.30
N ALA A 77 14.01 -2.80 14.25
CA ALA A 77 14.03 -1.82 15.32
C ALA A 77 12.64 -1.22 15.55
N SER A 78 11.99 -0.74 14.50
CA SER A 78 10.66 -0.12 14.59
C SER A 78 9.61 -1.14 15.08
N SER A 79 9.55 -2.33 14.48
CA SER A 79 8.61 -3.37 14.93
C SER A 79 8.83 -3.79 16.38
N GLY A 80 10.11 -3.87 16.81
CA GLY A 80 10.46 -4.15 18.21
C GLY A 80 10.06 -3.03 19.16
N LEU A 81 10.31 -1.77 18.80
CA LEU A 81 9.98 -0.60 19.61
C LEU A 81 8.47 -0.41 19.76
N PHE A 82 7.71 -0.49 18.66
CA PHE A 82 6.25 -0.45 18.69
C PHE A 82 5.68 -1.61 19.51
N GLY A 83 6.19 -2.83 19.29
CA GLY A 83 5.75 -4.01 20.04
C GLY A 83 6.09 -3.97 21.53
N ALA A 84 7.11 -3.19 21.92
CA ALA A 84 7.45 -2.93 23.31
C ALA A 84 6.55 -1.84 23.92
N ALA A 85 6.33 -0.73 23.19
CA ALA A 85 5.48 0.38 23.64
C ALA A 85 4.04 -0.06 23.93
N ILE A 86 3.52 -1.03 23.17
CA ILE A 86 2.16 -1.55 23.37
C ILE A 86 2.06 -2.45 24.61
N ARG A 87 3.15 -3.16 24.95
CA ARG A 87 3.18 -4.15 26.05
C ARG A 87 3.64 -3.57 27.38
N VAL A 88 4.47 -2.53 27.36
CA VAL A 88 4.94 -1.83 28.56
C VAL A 88 4.10 -0.55 28.72
N GLN A 89 2.94 -0.67 29.37
CA GLN A 89 2.06 0.47 29.61
C GLN A 89 2.52 1.35 30.79
N GLU A 90 3.35 0.80 31.69
CA GLU A 90 3.93 1.54 32.82
C GLU A 90 5.47 1.47 32.85
N ILE A 91 6.11 2.58 33.22
CA ILE A 91 7.58 2.69 33.34
C ILE A 91 8.14 1.70 34.37
N SER A 92 7.36 1.35 35.39
CA SER A 92 7.66 0.32 36.40
C SER A 92 7.94 -1.04 35.77
N GLY A 93 7.28 -1.37 34.65
CA GLY A 93 7.43 -2.62 33.91
C GLY A 93 8.83 -2.85 33.33
N ILE A 94 9.68 -1.83 33.26
CA ILE A 94 11.08 -1.95 32.80
C ILE A 94 11.92 -2.81 33.76
N TRP A 95 11.58 -2.83 35.05
CA TRP A 95 12.30 -3.60 36.07
C TRP A 95 11.83 -5.06 36.18
N SER A 96 10.80 -5.44 35.43
CA SER A 96 10.33 -6.83 35.36
C SER A 96 11.28 -7.72 34.56
N THR A 97 11.12 -9.04 34.66
CA THR A 97 11.81 -10.02 33.80
C THR A 97 11.59 -9.73 32.32
N TYR A 98 10.40 -9.25 31.95
CA TYR A 98 10.07 -8.82 30.60
C TYR A 98 10.91 -7.58 30.18
N GLY A 99 11.02 -6.59 31.06
CA GLY A 99 11.81 -5.38 30.83
C GLY A 99 13.30 -5.67 30.69
N ALA A 100 13.87 -6.56 31.52
CA ALA A 100 15.26 -7.01 31.39
C ALA A 100 15.52 -7.70 30.04
N MET A 101 14.60 -8.55 29.58
CA MET A 101 14.70 -9.22 28.28
C MET A 101 14.55 -8.25 27.11
N LEU A 102 13.71 -7.22 27.25
CA LEU A 102 13.59 -6.13 26.27
C LEU A 102 14.89 -5.32 26.17
N VAL A 103 15.52 -4.99 27.30
CA VAL A 103 16.82 -4.30 27.34
C VAL A 103 17.91 -5.16 26.69
N LEU A 104 17.95 -6.47 26.98
CA LEU A 104 18.89 -7.40 26.35
C LEU A 104 18.70 -7.42 24.82
N LYS A 105 17.45 -7.55 24.34
CA LYS A 105 17.13 -7.55 22.90
C LYS A 105 17.49 -6.22 22.24
N SER A 106 17.21 -5.11 22.89
CA SER A 106 17.54 -3.76 22.40
C SER A 106 19.05 -3.54 22.33
N SER A 107 19.78 -4.01 23.34
CA SER A 107 21.25 -3.95 23.40
C SER A 107 21.88 -4.79 22.29
N ALA A 108 21.38 -6.01 22.06
CA ALA A 108 21.82 -6.87 20.96
C ALA A 108 21.61 -6.18 19.60
N LEU A 109 20.46 -5.53 19.40
CA LEU A 109 20.18 -4.78 18.18
C LEU A 109 21.14 -3.61 17.97
N LEU A 110 21.45 -2.85 19.03
CA LEU A 110 22.43 -1.76 18.98
C LEU A 110 23.84 -2.26 18.67
N VAL A 111 24.25 -3.39 19.23
CA VAL A 111 25.54 -4.03 18.94
C VAL A 111 25.63 -4.45 17.47
N VAL A 112 24.61 -5.12 16.93
CA VAL A 112 24.58 -5.49 15.50
C VAL A 112 24.58 -4.25 14.62
N GLY A 113 23.78 -3.23 14.96
CA GLY A 113 23.75 -1.96 14.23
C GLY A 113 25.11 -1.27 14.21
N GLY A 114 25.80 -1.23 15.36
CA GLY A 114 27.14 -0.68 15.51
C GLY A 114 28.20 -1.45 14.73
N LEU A 115 28.19 -2.79 14.80
CA LEU A 115 29.08 -3.65 14.03
C LEU A 115 28.84 -3.50 12.52
N GLY A 116 27.59 -3.45 12.08
CA GLY A 116 27.22 -3.23 10.68
C GLY A 116 27.60 -1.83 10.18
N TRP A 117 27.49 -0.80 11.01
CA TRP A 117 27.97 0.55 10.69
C TRP A 117 29.49 0.60 10.57
N TRP A 118 30.21 -0.01 11.52
CA TRP A 118 31.66 -0.13 11.49
C TRP A 118 32.13 -0.91 10.25
N GLN A 119 31.44 -1.99 9.90
CA GLN A 119 31.66 -2.79 8.69
C GLN A 119 31.53 -1.92 7.42
N ARG A 120 30.50 -1.07 7.33
CA ARG A 120 30.31 -0.17 6.17
C ARG A 120 31.46 0.80 5.97
N HIS A 121 32.05 1.28 7.05
CA HIS A 121 33.13 2.27 7.00
C HIS A 121 34.52 1.65 6.79
N ARG A 122 34.80 0.44 7.29
CA ARG A 122 36.13 -0.20 7.16
C ARG A 122 36.22 -1.30 6.11
N LEU A 123 35.20 -2.15 5.99
CA LEU A 123 35.29 -3.40 5.21
C LEU A 123 35.28 -3.15 3.69
N VAL A 124 34.64 -2.09 3.23
CA VAL A 124 34.64 -1.70 1.81
C VAL A 124 36.05 -1.38 1.33
N ASN A 125 36.89 -0.80 2.19
CA ASN A 125 38.27 -0.46 1.88
C ASN A 125 39.17 -1.71 1.97
N LEU A 126 38.99 -2.56 3.00
CA LEU A 126 39.77 -3.78 3.20
C LEU A 126 39.46 -4.92 2.20
N LEU A 127 38.23 -5.01 1.69
CA LEU A 127 37.86 -5.97 0.64
C LEU A 127 38.45 -5.59 -0.73
N ALA A 128 38.74 -4.31 -0.96
CA ALA A 128 39.48 -3.87 -2.15
C ALA A 128 40.94 -4.36 -2.13
N GLU A 129 41.47 -4.66 -0.94
CA GLU A 129 42.84 -5.15 -0.71
C GLU A 129 42.92 -6.69 -0.61
N GLY A 130 41.84 -7.42 -0.92
CA GLY A 130 41.87 -8.90 -1.03
C GLY A 130 41.56 -9.68 0.26
N GLY A 131 41.08 -9.04 1.33
CA GLY A 131 40.81 -9.64 2.64
C GLY A 131 39.60 -10.59 2.73
N ARG A 132 39.60 -11.73 2.01
CA ARG A 132 38.52 -12.75 2.04
C ARG A 132 38.24 -13.33 3.44
N ASN A 133 39.27 -13.50 4.27
CA ASN A 133 39.14 -14.03 5.63
C ASN A 133 38.50 -13.03 6.60
N ALA A 134 38.66 -11.72 6.37
CA ALA A 134 38.05 -10.68 7.19
C ALA A 134 36.52 -10.67 7.02
N PHE A 135 36.02 -10.88 5.80
CA PHE A 135 34.58 -11.00 5.54
C PHE A 135 33.97 -12.20 6.27
N LEU A 136 34.63 -13.36 6.24
CA LEU A 136 34.13 -14.56 6.90
C LEU A 136 34.05 -14.39 8.43
N ARG A 137 35.09 -13.83 9.04
CA ARG A 137 35.10 -13.58 10.49
C ARG A 137 33.96 -12.66 10.91
N LEU A 138 33.70 -11.61 10.14
CA LEU A 138 32.59 -10.68 10.38
C LEU A 138 31.22 -11.31 10.15
N ALA A 139 31.05 -12.07 9.05
CA ALA A 139 29.79 -12.77 8.79
C ALA A 139 29.47 -13.79 9.90
N ILE A 140 30.49 -14.45 10.47
CA ILE A 140 30.33 -15.35 11.62
C ILE A 140 29.90 -14.55 12.86
N ILE A 141 30.52 -13.40 13.14
CA ILE A 141 30.11 -12.55 14.27
C ILE A 141 28.67 -12.06 14.10
N GLU A 142 28.33 -11.54 12.92
CA GLU A 142 26.98 -11.07 12.62
C GLU A 142 25.94 -12.20 12.75
N ALA A 143 26.24 -13.39 12.21
CA ALA A 143 25.39 -14.56 12.36
C ALA A 143 25.25 -15.01 13.83
N ALA A 144 26.34 -14.99 14.61
CA ALA A 144 26.31 -15.37 16.02
C ALA A 144 25.45 -14.41 16.85
N VAL A 145 25.55 -13.10 16.60
CA VAL A 145 24.72 -12.12 17.32
C VAL A 145 23.26 -12.21 16.86
N LEU A 146 22.98 -12.40 15.57
CA LEU A 146 21.62 -12.62 15.07
C LEU A 146 21.00 -13.90 15.65
N ALA A 147 21.78 -14.98 15.76
CA ALA A 147 21.36 -16.21 16.43
C ALA A 147 21.07 -15.98 17.91
N GLY A 148 21.93 -15.23 18.61
CA GLY A 148 21.71 -14.84 20.01
C GLY A 148 20.46 -13.98 20.20
N ALA A 149 20.25 -12.97 19.34
CA ALA A 149 19.06 -12.11 19.36
C ALA A 149 17.77 -12.89 19.04
N THR A 150 17.84 -13.84 18.11
CA THR A 150 16.73 -14.74 17.78
C THR A 150 16.43 -15.66 18.96
N GLY A 151 17.45 -16.24 19.59
CA GLY A 151 17.32 -17.07 20.80
C GLY A 151 16.71 -16.29 21.97
N ALA A 152 17.14 -15.06 22.20
CA ALA A 152 16.53 -14.17 23.19
C ALA A 152 15.08 -13.83 22.85
N GLY A 153 14.75 -13.64 21.56
CA GLY A 153 13.38 -13.46 21.09
C GLY A 153 12.49 -14.68 21.33
N VAL A 154 13.01 -15.89 21.13
CA VAL A 154 12.31 -17.16 21.43
C VAL A 154 12.14 -17.37 22.93
N ALA A 155 13.15 -17.02 23.73
CA ALA A 155 13.04 -17.08 25.18
C ALA A 155 11.99 -16.07 25.70
N LEU A 156 11.98 -14.86 25.13
CA LEU A 156 10.97 -13.83 25.42
C LEU A 156 9.57 -14.30 25.00
N SER A 157 9.44 -14.97 23.86
CA SER A 157 8.14 -15.50 23.42
C SER A 157 7.62 -16.63 24.32
N ARG A 158 8.45 -17.20 25.20
CA ARG A 158 8.04 -18.26 26.16
C ARG A 158 7.93 -17.75 27.60
N THR A 159 8.32 -16.51 27.86
CA THR A 159 8.18 -15.88 29.17
C THR A 159 6.92 -15.03 29.17
N ASN A 160 5.85 -15.54 29.79
CA ASN A 160 4.59 -14.80 29.91
C ASN A 160 4.79 -13.57 30.80
N PRO A 161 4.35 -12.37 30.39
CA PRO A 161 4.23 -11.26 31.31
C PRO A 161 3.19 -11.64 32.37
N GLU A 162 3.59 -11.58 33.65
CA GLU A 162 2.77 -11.92 34.82
C GLU A 162 1.40 -11.19 34.85
N ALA A 163 1.27 -10.09 34.11
CA ALA A 163 0.03 -9.33 33.93
C ALA A 163 -1.13 -10.12 33.29
N ALA A 164 -0.87 -11.21 32.56
CA ALA A 164 -1.93 -12.03 31.95
C ALA A 164 -2.80 -12.79 32.97
N LEU A 165 -2.37 -12.87 34.24
CA LEU A 165 -3.07 -13.58 35.32
C LEU A 165 -3.99 -12.67 36.15
N ALA A 166 -4.11 -11.37 35.82
CA ALA A 166 -4.84 -10.38 36.62
C ALA A 166 -6.24 -10.01 36.13
N VAL A 167 -6.73 -10.60 35.01
CA VAL A 167 -8.08 -10.30 34.51
C VAL A 167 -9.11 -11.14 35.27
N THR A 168 -9.75 -10.54 36.27
CA THR A 168 -10.77 -11.16 37.12
C THR A 168 -12.19 -11.13 36.55
N GLU A 169 -12.44 -10.34 35.50
CA GLU A 169 -13.77 -10.22 34.85
C GLU A 169 -13.79 -10.91 33.49
N PRO A 170 -14.84 -11.67 33.14
CA PRO A 170 -14.95 -12.29 31.82
C PRO A 170 -15.13 -11.24 30.72
N TYR A 171 -14.47 -11.44 29.57
CA TYR A 171 -14.61 -10.56 28.42
C TYR A 171 -16.07 -10.51 27.92
N THR A 172 -16.51 -9.32 27.54
CA THR A 172 -17.77 -9.10 26.82
C THR A 172 -17.75 -9.77 25.43
N ALA A 173 -18.93 -9.92 24.82
CA ALA A 173 -19.03 -10.45 23.45
C ALA A 173 -18.24 -9.59 22.45
N ALA A 174 -18.34 -8.26 22.55
CA ALA A 174 -17.55 -7.34 21.74
C ALA A 174 -16.04 -7.53 21.95
N GLU A 175 -15.55 -7.57 23.19
CA GLU A 175 -14.13 -7.78 23.47
C GLU A 175 -13.60 -9.11 22.91
N THR A 176 -14.43 -10.14 22.92
CA THR A 176 -14.08 -11.45 22.35
C THR A 176 -14.02 -11.41 20.82
N LEU A 177 -14.93 -10.67 20.16
CA LEU A 177 -15.03 -10.62 18.70
C LEU A 177 -14.06 -9.63 18.06
N ILE A 178 -13.96 -8.40 18.56
CA ILE A 178 -13.12 -7.34 18.00
C ILE A 178 -11.78 -7.18 18.73
N GLY A 179 -11.53 -7.94 19.79
CA GLY A 179 -10.26 -7.92 20.54
C GLY A 179 -10.03 -6.61 21.32
N SER A 180 -11.07 -5.82 21.54
CA SER A 180 -11.07 -4.55 22.29
C SER A 180 -12.47 -4.20 22.77
N ALA A 181 -12.58 -3.28 23.74
CA ALA A 181 -13.87 -2.79 24.18
C ALA A 181 -14.64 -2.12 23.02
N LEU A 182 -15.97 -2.24 23.03
CA LEU A 182 -16.82 -1.57 22.05
C LEU A 182 -16.56 -0.06 22.10
N PRO A 183 -16.34 0.62 20.95
CA PRO A 183 -16.16 2.06 20.95
C PRO A 183 -17.42 2.77 21.46
N PRO A 184 -17.27 4.01 22.00
CA PRO A 184 -18.42 4.80 22.43
C PRO A 184 -19.35 5.12 21.24
N GLU A 185 -20.56 5.61 21.52
CA GLU A 185 -21.48 6.03 20.47
C GLU A 185 -20.82 7.03 19.51
N LEU A 186 -21.00 6.81 18.20
CA LEU A 186 -20.43 7.66 17.16
C LEU A 186 -21.12 9.03 17.14
N GLY A 187 -20.55 9.99 17.86
CA GLY A 187 -20.89 11.41 17.80
C GLY A 187 -19.94 12.20 16.90
N ALA A 188 -20.08 13.53 16.88
CA ALA A 188 -19.26 14.41 16.06
C ALA A 188 -17.80 14.49 16.54
N ALA A 189 -17.55 14.33 17.83
CA ALA A 189 -16.19 14.36 18.39
C ALA A 189 -15.41 13.09 17.98
N GLU A 190 -16.09 11.96 17.98
CA GLU A 190 -15.54 10.62 17.74
C GLU A 190 -14.95 10.49 16.34
N TRP A 191 -15.48 11.23 15.35
CA TRP A 191 -14.89 11.35 14.01
C TRP A 191 -13.43 11.81 14.00
N PHE A 192 -13.00 12.55 15.04
CA PHE A 192 -11.66 13.10 15.17
C PHE A 192 -10.85 12.45 16.28
N THR A 193 -11.52 11.96 17.34
CA THR A 193 -10.86 11.46 18.55
C THR A 193 -10.71 9.94 18.59
N GLN A 194 -11.57 9.18 17.92
CA GLN A 194 -11.51 7.72 17.95
C GLN A 194 -10.51 7.18 16.93
N TRP A 195 -9.55 6.41 17.42
CA TRP A 195 -8.48 5.82 16.64
C TRP A 195 -8.23 4.38 17.08
N SER A 196 -8.12 3.47 16.11
CA SER A 196 -7.70 2.09 16.31
C SER A 196 -6.54 1.82 15.37
N LEU A 197 -5.35 1.53 15.91
CA LEU A 197 -4.15 1.44 15.09
C LEU A 197 -4.13 0.17 14.24
N ASP A 198 -4.20 0.35 12.92
CA ASP A 198 -3.81 -0.66 11.94
C ASP A 198 -2.32 -0.48 11.63
N THR A 199 -1.49 -1.24 12.36
CA THR A 199 -0.04 -1.03 12.30
C THR A 199 0.58 -1.41 10.96
N LEU A 200 0.00 -2.37 10.23
CA LEU A 200 0.50 -2.72 8.90
C LEU A 200 0.32 -1.56 7.92
N TRP A 201 -0.91 -1.05 7.74
CA TRP A 201 -1.17 0.02 6.78
C TRP A 201 -0.56 1.35 7.20
N LEU A 202 -0.50 1.64 8.51
CA LEU A 202 0.19 2.83 9.03
C LEU A 202 1.68 2.80 8.67
N LEU A 203 2.37 1.69 8.94
CA LEU A 203 3.81 1.57 8.66
C LEU A 203 4.10 1.59 7.16
N ILE A 204 3.26 0.94 6.34
CA ILE A 204 3.36 1.02 4.87
C ILE A 204 3.19 2.47 4.41
N ALA A 205 2.18 3.19 4.91
CA ALA A 205 1.90 4.56 4.52
C ALA A 205 3.06 5.51 4.87
N LEU A 206 3.56 5.46 6.11
CA LEU A 206 4.70 6.26 6.54
C LEU A 206 5.96 5.96 5.74
N PHE A 207 6.21 4.67 5.45
CA PHE A 207 7.33 4.25 4.61
C PHE A 207 7.23 4.82 3.19
N MET A 208 6.05 4.73 2.58
CA MET A 208 5.80 5.21 1.22
C MET A 208 5.83 6.74 1.11
N ILE A 209 5.35 7.47 2.13
CA ILE A 209 5.55 8.92 2.27
C ILE A 209 7.05 9.24 2.33
N GLY A 210 7.78 8.59 3.23
CA GLY A 210 9.21 8.82 3.42
C GLY A 210 10.02 8.56 2.16
N LEU A 211 9.78 7.44 1.47
CA LEU A 211 10.44 7.11 0.20
C LEU A 211 10.18 8.16 -0.88
N TYR A 212 8.93 8.62 -1.02
CA TYR A 212 8.57 9.62 -2.02
C TYR A 212 9.23 10.97 -1.73
N LEU A 213 9.18 11.45 -0.48
CA LEU A 213 9.83 12.70 -0.08
C LEU A 213 11.36 12.64 -0.25
N LEU A 214 11.98 11.50 0.06
CA LEU A 214 13.40 11.27 -0.21
C LEU A 214 13.71 11.29 -1.70
N ALA A 215 12.84 10.73 -2.55
CA ALA A 215 12.99 10.77 -4.00
C ALA A 215 12.89 12.21 -4.53
N VAL A 216 11.87 12.98 -4.10
CA VAL A 216 11.73 14.41 -4.45
C VAL A 216 12.95 15.22 -4.00
N ARG A 217 13.42 15.03 -2.76
CA ARG A 217 14.61 15.71 -2.23
C ARG A 217 15.86 15.39 -3.05
N ARG A 218 16.06 14.12 -3.43
CA ARG A 218 17.18 13.71 -4.30
C ARG A 218 17.10 14.35 -5.68
N MET A 219 15.91 14.45 -6.25
CA MET A 219 15.69 15.09 -7.54
C MET A 219 16.00 16.59 -7.48
N ARG A 220 15.47 17.30 -6.48
CA ARG A 220 15.74 18.75 -6.28
C ARG A 220 17.21 19.04 -6.04
N LYS A 221 17.91 18.18 -5.28
CA LYS A 221 19.37 18.32 -5.08
C LYS A 221 20.20 18.16 -6.36
N ARG A 222 19.66 17.53 -7.40
CA ARG A 222 20.31 17.42 -8.72
C ARG A 222 20.02 18.61 -9.65
N GLY A 223 19.16 19.55 -9.23
CA GLY A 223 18.72 20.68 -10.06
C GLY A 223 17.42 20.43 -10.83
N ASP A 224 16.83 19.23 -10.72
CA ASP A 224 15.58 18.91 -11.41
C ASP A 224 14.34 19.41 -10.63
N THR A 225 13.31 19.84 -11.35
CA THR A 225 12.05 20.30 -10.76
C THR A 225 10.99 19.19 -10.71
N TRP A 226 10.32 19.03 -9.55
CA TRP A 226 9.15 18.16 -9.40
C TRP A 226 7.91 19.00 -9.06
N PRO A 227 6.77 18.82 -9.75
CA PRO A 227 5.56 19.59 -9.45
C PRO A 227 5.08 19.36 -8.02
N ILE A 228 4.82 20.46 -7.28
CA ILE A 228 4.38 20.40 -5.88
C ILE A 228 3.02 19.69 -5.77
N VAL A 229 2.11 19.92 -6.73
CA VAL A 229 0.79 19.28 -6.78
C VAL A 229 0.88 17.76 -6.75
N ARG A 230 1.89 17.14 -7.38
CA ARG A 230 2.10 15.68 -7.34
C ARG A 230 2.52 15.22 -5.96
N THR A 231 3.36 16.00 -5.28
CA THR A 231 3.78 15.70 -3.91
C THR A 231 2.60 15.83 -2.96
N ALA A 232 1.80 16.90 -3.09
CA ALA A 232 0.60 17.09 -2.30
C ALA A 232 -0.41 15.95 -2.51
N ALA A 233 -0.70 15.57 -3.76
CA ALA A 233 -1.59 14.46 -4.06
C ALA A 233 -1.10 13.13 -3.44
N TRP A 234 0.19 12.83 -3.55
CA TRP A 234 0.77 11.65 -2.92
C TRP A 234 0.59 11.65 -1.40
N LEU A 235 0.88 12.77 -0.74
CA LEU A 235 0.72 12.90 0.71
C LEU A 235 -0.75 12.77 1.12
N VAL A 236 -1.67 13.44 0.42
CA VAL A 236 -3.11 13.35 0.68
C VAL A 236 -3.59 11.91 0.53
N GLY A 237 -3.19 11.18 -0.51
CA GLY A 237 -3.57 9.78 -0.69
C GLY A 237 -3.16 8.88 0.49
N TRP A 238 -1.92 9.00 0.98
CA TRP A 238 -1.48 8.21 2.13
C TRP A 238 -2.05 8.67 3.47
N LEU A 239 -2.28 9.98 3.65
CA LEU A 239 -2.96 10.50 4.84
C LEU A 239 -4.42 10.06 4.90
N LEU A 240 -5.12 10.02 3.75
CA LEU A 240 -6.46 9.44 3.64
C LEU A 240 -6.45 7.94 3.95
N LEU A 241 -5.44 7.19 3.50
CA LEU A 241 -5.32 5.77 3.86
C LEU A 241 -5.17 5.61 5.37
N ILE A 242 -4.25 6.38 5.99
CA ILE A 242 -4.05 6.36 7.45
C ILE A 242 -5.35 6.67 8.17
N TRP A 243 -6.06 7.73 7.78
CA TRP A 243 -7.33 8.09 8.42
C TRP A 243 -8.40 7.02 8.22
N ALA A 244 -8.52 6.45 7.02
CA ALA A 244 -9.52 5.43 6.73
C ALA A 244 -9.27 4.12 7.51
N THR A 245 -8.02 3.70 7.67
CA THR A 245 -7.70 2.44 8.36
C THR A 245 -7.44 2.61 9.85
N ASN A 246 -7.02 3.79 10.32
CA ASN A 246 -6.65 4.02 11.72
C ASN A 246 -7.56 4.98 12.47
N GLY A 247 -8.23 5.90 11.77
CA GLY A 247 -9.13 6.88 12.40
C GLY A 247 -10.52 6.29 12.65
N ALA A 248 -11.52 7.15 12.82
CA ALA A 248 -12.89 6.74 13.10
C ALA A 248 -13.42 5.66 12.12
N PRO A 249 -13.22 5.75 10.80
CA PRO A 249 -13.70 4.69 9.90
C PRO A 249 -13.11 3.31 10.24
N GLY A 250 -11.83 3.23 10.58
CA GLY A 250 -11.17 1.98 10.99
C GLY A 250 -11.60 1.51 12.38
N ALA A 251 -11.76 2.43 13.32
CA ALA A 251 -12.21 2.11 14.69
C ALA A 251 -13.65 1.57 14.74
N TYR A 252 -14.53 2.07 13.87
CA TYR A 252 -15.93 1.67 13.81
C TYR A 252 -16.24 0.69 12.67
N GLY A 253 -15.32 0.42 11.75
CA GLY A 253 -15.58 -0.36 10.53
C GLY A 253 -15.94 -1.83 10.76
N ARG A 254 -15.64 -2.39 11.94
CA ARG A 254 -16.14 -3.71 12.37
C ARG A 254 -17.45 -3.65 13.16
N VAL A 255 -17.91 -2.47 13.53
CA VAL A 255 -19.05 -2.25 14.44
C VAL A 255 -20.27 -1.68 13.71
N LEU A 256 -20.04 -0.84 12.70
CA LEU A 256 -21.06 -0.19 11.88
C LEU A 256 -20.77 -0.45 10.41
N PHE A 257 -21.77 -0.94 9.69
CA PHE A 257 -21.70 -1.08 8.24
C PHE A 257 -21.49 0.28 7.56
N SER A 258 -22.09 1.34 8.10
CA SER A 258 -21.90 2.69 7.57
C SER A 258 -20.44 3.15 7.65
N MET A 259 -19.74 2.87 8.74
CA MET A 259 -18.31 3.20 8.88
C MET A 259 -17.42 2.25 8.09
N HIS A 260 -17.81 0.98 7.93
CA HIS A 260 -17.20 0.08 6.95
C HIS A 260 -17.24 0.69 5.55
N MET A 261 -18.39 1.23 5.13
CA MET A 261 -18.53 1.89 3.83
C MET A 261 -17.67 3.13 3.71
N VAL A 262 -17.54 3.95 4.77
CA VAL A 262 -16.61 5.10 4.77
C VAL A 262 -15.17 4.64 4.56
N GLN A 263 -14.71 3.65 5.34
CA GLN A 263 -13.36 3.09 5.22
C GLN A 263 -13.16 2.53 3.81
N HIS A 264 -14.03 1.62 3.40
CA HIS A 264 -13.93 0.88 2.15
C HIS A 264 -13.97 1.81 0.93
N MET A 265 -14.91 2.77 0.88
CA MET A 265 -14.97 3.72 -0.23
C MET A 265 -13.72 4.59 -0.29
N THR A 266 -13.25 5.09 0.85
CA THR A 266 -12.04 5.92 0.90
C THR A 266 -10.82 5.16 0.38
N VAL A 267 -10.64 3.91 0.84
CA VAL A 267 -9.55 3.01 0.40
C VAL A 267 -9.67 2.66 -1.09
N ALA A 268 -10.87 2.36 -1.57
CA ALA A 268 -11.10 1.83 -2.91
C ALA A 268 -11.09 2.91 -4.01
N THR A 269 -11.41 4.16 -3.67
CA THR A 269 -11.63 5.21 -4.69
C THR A 269 -10.81 6.47 -4.45
N ALA A 270 -10.96 7.10 -3.28
CA ALA A 270 -10.31 8.38 -2.98
C ALA A 270 -8.78 8.25 -2.89
N VAL A 271 -8.29 7.29 -2.11
CA VAL A 271 -6.85 7.03 -1.93
C VAL A 271 -6.19 6.77 -3.30
N PRO A 272 -6.63 5.80 -4.11
CA PRO A 272 -6.14 5.58 -5.47
C PRO A 272 -6.07 6.80 -6.37
N ALA A 273 -7.13 7.60 -6.43
CA ALA A 273 -7.20 8.78 -7.29
C ALA A 273 -6.05 9.75 -6.97
N PHE A 274 -5.78 9.99 -5.69
CA PHE A 274 -4.69 10.83 -5.24
C PHE A 274 -3.30 10.19 -5.44
N LEU A 275 -3.13 8.91 -5.13
CA LEU A 275 -1.86 8.20 -5.28
C LEU A 275 -1.39 8.20 -6.75
N VAL A 276 -2.31 7.99 -7.70
CA VAL A 276 -2.02 7.98 -9.14
C VAL A 276 -1.56 9.36 -9.64
N LEU A 277 -2.19 10.44 -9.17
CA LEU A 277 -1.78 11.82 -9.51
C LEU A 277 -0.36 12.14 -9.01
N GLY A 278 0.09 11.44 -7.97
CA GLY A 278 1.45 11.49 -7.46
C GLY A 278 2.53 10.99 -8.43
N ALA A 279 2.18 10.24 -9.48
CA ALA A 279 3.11 9.64 -10.45
C ALA A 279 4.31 8.90 -9.80
N PRO A 280 4.05 8.00 -8.83
CA PRO A 280 5.10 7.37 -8.03
C PRO A 280 6.08 6.55 -8.88
N ILE A 281 5.61 5.85 -9.91
CA ILE A 281 6.48 5.02 -10.76
C ILE A 281 7.39 5.93 -11.59
N THR A 282 6.86 7.03 -12.14
CA THR A 282 7.65 8.01 -12.88
C THR A 282 8.73 8.63 -11.99
N LEU A 283 8.39 9.05 -10.76
CA LEU A 283 9.36 9.61 -9.82
C LEU A 283 10.44 8.58 -9.45
N ALA A 284 10.04 7.33 -9.20
CA ALA A 284 10.98 6.24 -8.92
C ALA A 284 11.92 6.01 -10.10
N LEU A 285 11.42 5.92 -11.34
CA LEU A 285 12.25 5.75 -12.53
C LEU A 285 13.14 6.96 -12.84
N ARG A 286 12.80 8.17 -12.41
CA ARG A 286 13.67 9.35 -12.55
C ARG A 286 14.78 9.40 -11.49
N THR A 287 14.54 8.83 -10.32
CA THR A 287 15.46 8.94 -9.18
C THR A 287 16.34 7.70 -8.98
N LEU A 288 15.84 6.51 -9.33
CA LEU A 288 16.57 5.26 -9.24
C LEU A 288 17.68 5.19 -10.30
N ARG A 289 18.90 4.91 -9.83
CA ARG A 289 20.09 4.78 -10.67
C ARG A 289 19.96 3.51 -11.53
N ARG A 290 20.20 3.66 -12.83
CA ARG A 290 20.38 2.54 -13.76
C ARG A 290 21.68 1.80 -13.43
N ARG A 291 21.68 0.48 -13.51
CA ARG A 291 22.90 -0.31 -13.39
C ARG A 291 23.59 -0.50 -14.74
N ASP A 292 24.91 -0.42 -14.71
CA ASP A 292 25.78 -0.61 -15.88
C ASP A 292 26.65 -1.88 -15.73
N ASP A 293 26.49 -2.62 -14.64
CA ASP A 293 27.28 -3.80 -14.25
C ASP A 293 26.69 -5.14 -14.74
N GLY A 294 25.72 -5.09 -15.66
CA GLY A 294 24.98 -6.26 -16.15
C GLY A 294 23.98 -6.85 -15.15
N SER A 295 23.90 -6.36 -13.91
CA SER A 295 22.97 -6.85 -12.90
C SER A 295 21.63 -6.09 -12.88
N ALA A 296 20.60 -6.71 -12.32
CA ALA A 296 19.29 -6.07 -12.13
C ALA A 296 19.24 -5.27 -10.82
N GLY A 297 18.92 -3.98 -10.90
CA GLY A 297 18.72 -3.11 -9.75
C GLY A 297 17.25 -2.80 -9.50
N PRO A 298 16.95 -1.96 -8.49
CA PRO A 298 15.57 -1.57 -8.19
C PRO A 298 14.87 -0.93 -9.40
N ARG A 299 15.59 -0.17 -10.22
CA ARG A 299 15.05 0.44 -11.44
C ARG A 299 14.63 -0.62 -12.45
N GLU A 300 15.51 -1.58 -12.74
CA GLU A 300 15.28 -2.63 -13.73
C GLU A 300 14.19 -3.59 -13.25
N TRP A 301 14.15 -3.93 -11.95
CA TRP A 301 13.07 -4.71 -11.37
C TRP A 301 11.73 -3.98 -11.43
N LEU A 302 11.69 -2.70 -11.12
CA LEU A 302 10.48 -1.89 -11.25
C LEU A 302 9.97 -1.89 -12.70
N GLN A 303 10.87 -1.71 -13.67
CA GLN A 303 10.51 -1.79 -15.10
C GLN A 303 9.98 -3.17 -15.48
N ARG A 304 10.62 -4.26 -15.04
CA ARG A 304 10.14 -5.62 -15.31
C ARG A 304 8.76 -5.88 -14.74
N VAL A 305 8.48 -5.40 -13.53
CA VAL A 305 7.15 -5.55 -12.90
C VAL A 305 6.10 -4.75 -13.65
N VAL A 306 6.35 -3.48 -13.91
CA VAL A 306 5.41 -2.58 -14.59
C VAL A 306 5.12 -3.02 -16.04
N LEU A 307 6.13 -3.59 -16.71
CA LEU A 307 6.01 -4.09 -18.09
C LEU A 307 5.66 -5.58 -18.14
N SER A 308 5.42 -6.24 -17.00
CA SER A 308 5.05 -7.66 -16.99
C SER A 308 3.68 -7.88 -17.61
N LEU A 309 3.45 -9.05 -18.21
CA LEU A 309 2.16 -9.41 -18.81
C LEU A 309 0.99 -9.26 -17.83
N PRO A 310 1.06 -9.71 -16.56
CA PRO A 310 -0.02 -9.50 -15.60
C PRO A 310 -0.30 -8.01 -15.35
N ALA A 311 0.73 -7.18 -15.22
CA ALA A 311 0.56 -5.73 -15.04
C ALA A 311 -0.06 -5.06 -16.27
N GLN A 312 0.27 -5.54 -17.48
CA GLN A 312 -0.33 -5.04 -18.71
C GLN A 312 -1.81 -5.44 -18.85
N ILE A 313 -2.15 -6.68 -18.52
CA ILE A 313 -3.55 -7.15 -18.55
C ILE A 313 -4.37 -6.39 -17.50
N LEU A 314 -3.93 -6.39 -16.24
CA LEU A 314 -4.66 -5.76 -15.14
C LEU A 314 -4.71 -4.23 -15.25
N GLY A 315 -3.72 -3.61 -15.90
CA GLY A 315 -3.69 -2.17 -16.17
C GLY A 315 -4.53 -1.75 -17.38
N THR A 316 -5.10 -2.69 -18.14
CA THR A 316 -5.98 -2.38 -19.27
C THR A 316 -7.29 -1.78 -18.75
N PRO A 317 -7.76 -0.62 -19.25
CA PRO A 317 -8.90 0.10 -18.67
C PRO A 317 -10.17 -0.73 -18.45
N ILE A 318 -10.55 -1.57 -19.42
CA ILE A 318 -11.76 -2.41 -19.31
C ILE A 318 -11.57 -3.51 -18.26
N VAL A 319 -10.37 -4.11 -18.19
CA VAL A 319 -10.06 -5.15 -17.19
C VAL A 319 -10.00 -4.53 -15.80
N ALA A 320 -9.38 -3.36 -15.65
CA ALA A 320 -9.33 -2.65 -14.37
C ALA A 320 -10.73 -2.22 -13.89
N ALA A 321 -11.56 -1.72 -14.81
CA ALA A 321 -12.96 -1.38 -14.54
C ALA A 321 -13.79 -2.61 -14.12
N GLY A 322 -13.66 -3.70 -14.87
CA GLY A 322 -14.33 -4.97 -14.57
C GLY A 322 -13.87 -5.54 -13.22
N LEU A 323 -12.56 -5.54 -12.96
CA LEU A 323 -12.00 -5.96 -11.67
C LEU A 323 -12.59 -5.14 -10.53
N PHE A 324 -12.66 -3.81 -10.67
CA PHE A 324 -13.21 -2.93 -9.65
C PHE A 324 -14.69 -3.23 -9.34
N ILE A 325 -15.55 -3.30 -10.38
CA ILE A 325 -17.00 -3.51 -10.22
C ILE A 325 -17.30 -4.93 -9.74
N VAL A 326 -16.73 -5.95 -10.39
CA VAL A 326 -17.00 -7.35 -10.05
C VAL A 326 -16.52 -7.65 -8.64
N SER A 327 -15.37 -7.10 -8.22
CA SER A 327 -14.89 -7.27 -6.85
C SER A 327 -15.85 -6.69 -5.83
N LEU A 328 -16.44 -5.53 -6.11
CA LEU A 328 -17.45 -4.91 -5.24
C LEU A 328 -18.66 -5.85 -5.08
N VAL A 329 -19.25 -6.30 -6.18
CA VAL A 329 -20.41 -7.19 -6.16
C VAL A 329 -20.09 -8.50 -5.44
N VAL A 330 -18.99 -9.16 -5.81
CA VAL A 330 -18.58 -10.44 -5.21
C VAL A 330 -18.30 -10.28 -3.72
N PHE A 331 -17.69 -9.19 -3.27
CA PHE A 331 -17.36 -9.00 -1.87
C PHE A 331 -18.61 -8.88 -0.98
N TYR A 332 -19.59 -8.06 -1.38
CA TYR A 332 -20.79 -7.80 -0.58
C TYR A 332 -21.89 -8.85 -0.73
N TYR A 333 -22.02 -9.50 -1.89
CA TYR A 333 -23.02 -10.54 -2.13
C TYR A 333 -22.49 -11.97 -1.92
N SER A 334 -21.35 -12.12 -1.24
CA SER A 334 -20.84 -13.42 -0.78
C SER A 334 -20.46 -13.33 0.71
N SER A 335 -19.92 -14.41 1.26
CA SER A 335 -19.42 -14.44 2.64
C SER A 335 -18.13 -13.64 2.87
N LEU A 336 -17.56 -12.98 1.85
CA LEU A 336 -16.29 -12.27 1.98
C LEU A 336 -16.37 -11.06 2.92
N LEU A 337 -17.50 -10.34 2.96
CA LEU A 337 -17.70 -9.29 3.95
C LEU A 337 -17.61 -9.86 5.37
N GLN A 338 -18.40 -10.88 5.69
CA GLN A 338 -18.40 -11.51 7.00
C GLN A 338 -17.02 -12.06 7.36
N LEU A 339 -16.37 -12.76 6.42
CA LEU A 339 -15.00 -13.25 6.61
C LEU A 339 -14.01 -12.12 6.91
N SER A 340 -14.17 -10.95 6.29
CA SER A 340 -13.32 -9.77 6.55
C SER A 340 -13.58 -9.11 7.91
N LEU A 341 -14.76 -9.32 8.49
CA LEU A 341 -15.09 -8.84 9.84
C LEU A 341 -14.53 -9.80 10.90
N GLU A 342 -14.63 -11.10 10.65
CA GLU A 342 -14.18 -12.17 11.55
C GLU A 342 -12.66 -12.43 11.51
N SER A 343 -12.00 -12.17 10.38
CA SER A 343 -10.59 -12.49 10.18
C SER A 343 -9.75 -11.28 9.83
N HIS A 344 -8.73 -11.02 10.66
CA HIS A 344 -7.70 -10.01 10.37
C HIS A 344 -7.04 -10.20 9.00
N THR A 345 -6.77 -11.46 8.63
CA THR A 345 -6.15 -11.76 7.32
C THR A 345 -7.06 -11.34 6.18
N ALA A 346 -8.35 -11.68 6.25
CA ALA A 346 -9.30 -11.30 5.22
C ALA A 346 -9.53 -9.78 5.18
N HIS A 347 -9.51 -9.09 6.33
CA HIS A 347 -9.55 -7.64 6.40
C HIS A 347 -8.36 -6.98 5.68
N VAL A 348 -7.14 -7.41 5.98
CA VAL A 348 -5.92 -6.90 5.34
C VAL A 348 -5.95 -7.17 3.83
N LEU A 349 -6.37 -8.38 3.41
CA LEU A 349 -6.49 -8.72 2.00
C LEU A 349 -7.56 -7.88 1.29
N MET A 350 -8.70 -7.61 1.94
CA MET A 350 -9.74 -6.72 1.43
C MET A 350 -9.16 -5.31 1.20
N VAL A 351 -8.55 -4.68 2.21
CA VAL A 351 -7.97 -3.33 2.07
C VAL A 351 -6.95 -3.31 0.95
N GLY A 352 -6.06 -4.29 0.87
CA GLY A 352 -5.04 -4.38 -0.18
C GLY A 352 -5.62 -4.58 -1.57
N HIS A 353 -6.63 -5.44 -1.70
CA HIS A 353 -7.31 -5.72 -2.96
C HIS A 353 -8.03 -4.49 -3.51
N PHE A 354 -8.81 -3.80 -2.68
CA PHE A 354 -9.56 -2.61 -3.11
C PHE A 354 -8.67 -1.40 -3.34
N LEU A 355 -7.60 -1.23 -2.56
CA LEU A 355 -6.57 -0.23 -2.84
C LEU A 355 -5.89 -0.49 -4.20
N LEU A 356 -5.53 -1.76 -4.48
CA LEU A 356 -4.88 -2.14 -5.73
C LEU A 356 -5.80 -2.02 -6.94
N SER A 357 -7.02 -2.53 -6.86
CA SER A 357 -8.00 -2.48 -7.95
C SER A 357 -8.37 -1.03 -8.28
N GLY A 358 -8.62 -0.21 -7.26
CA GLY A 358 -8.83 1.23 -7.41
C GLY A 358 -7.63 1.94 -8.03
N TYR A 359 -6.41 1.60 -7.61
CA TYR A 359 -5.18 2.18 -8.18
C TYR A 359 -5.01 1.82 -9.65
N LEU A 360 -5.23 0.56 -10.02
CA LEU A 360 -5.17 0.09 -11.41
C LEU A 360 -6.21 0.82 -12.27
N PHE A 361 -7.45 0.93 -11.79
CA PHE A 361 -8.52 1.64 -12.47
C PHE A 361 -8.16 3.12 -12.68
N ALA A 362 -7.85 3.86 -11.61
CA ALA A 362 -7.46 5.26 -11.70
C ALA A 362 -6.21 5.47 -12.58
N ASN A 363 -5.20 4.61 -12.50
CA ASN A 363 -3.98 4.71 -13.32
C ASN A 363 -4.24 4.49 -14.81
N SER A 364 -5.15 3.56 -15.14
CA SER A 364 -5.56 3.28 -16.51
C SER A 364 -6.29 4.48 -17.16
N LEU A 365 -7.02 5.27 -16.36
CA LEU A 365 -7.79 6.41 -16.85
C LEU A 365 -7.15 7.77 -16.67
N ILE A 366 -6.35 8.06 -15.65
CA ILE A 366 -5.80 9.42 -15.40
C ILE A 366 -4.30 9.43 -15.04
N GLY A 367 -3.69 8.25 -14.90
CA GLY A 367 -2.28 8.13 -14.58
C GLY A 367 -1.35 8.65 -15.67
N ILE A 368 -0.15 9.06 -15.27
CA ILE A 368 0.96 9.38 -16.19
C ILE A 368 1.97 8.25 -16.24
N ASP A 369 1.94 7.37 -15.24
CA ASP A 369 2.93 6.32 -15.06
C ASP A 369 2.92 5.34 -16.24
N PRO A 370 4.05 4.68 -16.54
CA PRO A 370 4.14 3.72 -17.63
C PRO A 370 3.13 2.59 -17.44
N GLY A 371 2.55 2.12 -18.53
CA GLY A 371 1.54 1.07 -18.53
C GLY A 371 0.99 0.84 -19.94
N PRO A 372 -0.12 0.09 -20.05
CA PRO A 372 -0.81 -0.14 -21.32
C PRO A 372 -1.17 1.16 -22.04
N GLU A 373 -1.36 1.05 -23.35
CA GLU A 373 -1.85 2.16 -24.15
C GLU A 373 -3.24 2.59 -23.65
N ARG A 374 -3.40 3.90 -23.47
CA ARG A 374 -4.64 4.47 -22.95
C ARG A 374 -5.54 4.85 -24.12
N PRO A 375 -6.85 4.54 -24.06
CA PRO A 375 -7.78 4.91 -25.11
C PRO A 375 -7.92 6.44 -25.23
N PRO A 376 -8.51 6.95 -26.33
CA PRO A 376 -8.80 8.36 -26.49
C PRO A 376 -9.62 8.92 -25.32
N TYR A 377 -9.47 10.22 -25.06
CA TYR A 377 -10.13 10.90 -23.92
C TYR A 377 -11.65 10.68 -23.83
N PRO A 378 -12.43 10.73 -24.94
CA PRO A 378 -13.86 10.44 -24.88
C PRO A 378 -14.19 9.03 -24.38
N LEU A 379 -13.43 8.02 -24.80
CA LEU A 379 -13.63 6.65 -24.36
C LEU A 379 -13.23 6.46 -22.88
N ARG A 380 -12.21 7.18 -22.40
CA ARG A 380 -11.87 7.20 -20.96
C ARG A 380 -13.01 7.81 -20.13
N ALA A 381 -13.60 8.90 -20.60
CA ALA A 381 -14.75 9.53 -19.95
C ALA A 381 -15.96 8.57 -19.92
N LEU A 382 -16.21 7.86 -21.03
CA LEU A 382 -17.27 6.85 -21.10
C LEU A 382 -17.02 5.69 -20.11
N ILE A 383 -15.80 5.16 -20.03
CA ILE A 383 -15.45 4.10 -19.07
C ILE A 383 -15.68 4.57 -17.63
N ILE A 384 -15.25 5.78 -17.28
CA ILE A 384 -15.52 6.36 -15.96
C ILE A 384 -17.04 6.42 -15.70
N MET A 385 -17.81 6.99 -16.63
CA MET A 385 -19.25 7.14 -16.50
C MET A 385 -19.95 5.79 -16.30
N VAL A 386 -19.63 4.80 -17.14
CA VAL A 386 -20.23 3.46 -17.07
C VAL A 386 -19.85 2.77 -15.76
N THR A 387 -18.57 2.81 -15.35
CA THR A 387 -18.12 2.18 -14.10
C THR A 387 -18.78 2.79 -12.87
N PHE A 388 -18.86 4.11 -12.79
CA PHE A 388 -19.55 4.77 -11.68
C PHE A 388 -21.07 4.60 -11.74
N GLY A 389 -21.65 4.44 -12.93
CA GLY A 389 -23.05 4.04 -13.09
C GLY A 389 -23.33 2.67 -12.45
N PHE A 390 -22.51 1.67 -12.73
CA PHE A 390 -22.63 0.35 -12.07
C PHE A 390 -22.38 0.41 -10.57
N HIS A 391 -21.43 1.22 -10.12
CA HIS A 391 -21.19 1.46 -8.69
C HIS A 391 -22.41 2.11 -7.99
N ALA A 392 -23.05 3.09 -8.63
CA ALA A 392 -24.27 3.72 -8.11
C ALA A 392 -25.41 2.70 -8.02
N LEU A 393 -25.58 1.84 -9.03
CA LEU A 393 -26.57 0.77 -9.00
C LEU A 393 -26.35 -0.22 -7.85
N PHE A 394 -25.09 -0.53 -7.52
CA PHE A 394 -24.75 -1.35 -6.34
C PHE A 394 -25.21 -0.69 -5.03
N SER A 395 -25.02 0.62 -4.89
CA SER A 395 -25.44 1.35 -3.69
C SER A 395 -26.98 1.36 -3.58
N VAL A 396 -27.67 1.63 -4.70
CA VAL A 396 -29.14 1.60 -4.75
C VAL A 396 -29.69 0.20 -4.46
N SER A 397 -29.07 -0.87 -4.97
CA SER A 397 -29.51 -2.24 -4.68
C SER A 397 -29.35 -2.60 -3.21
N LEU A 398 -28.34 -2.05 -2.53
CA LEU A 398 -28.15 -2.25 -1.10
C LEU A 398 -29.16 -1.45 -0.26
N MET A 399 -29.50 -0.23 -0.66
CA MET A 399 -30.58 0.56 -0.03
C MET A 399 -31.95 -0.11 -0.16
N ALA A 400 -32.18 -0.82 -1.26
CA ALA A 400 -33.44 -1.53 -1.50
C ALA A 400 -33.48 -2.94 -0.87
N SER A 401 -32.38 -3.38 -0.24
CA SER A 401 -32.29 -4.71 0.38
C SER A 401 -32.94 -4.73 1.75
N ASN A 402 -33.81 -5.72 1.99
CA ASN A 402 -34.36 -6.01 3.32
C ASN A 402 -33.54 -7.06 4.10
N GLN A 403 -32.41 -7.51 3.55
CA GLN A 403 -31.49 -8.44 4.21
C GLN A 403 -30.28 -7.70 4.73
N VAL A 404 -29.95 -7.94 6.00
CA VAL A 404 -28.74 -7.42 6.65
C VAL A 404 -27.55 -8.29 6.25
N LEU A 405 -26.54 -7.68 5.64
CA LEU A 405 -25.29 -8.35 5.33
C LEU A 405 -24.51 -8.62 6.62
N ALA A 406 -23.97 -9.83 6.77
CA ALA A 406 -23.24 -10.26 7.97
C ALA A 406 -24.04 -10.05 9.28
N GLU A 407 -25.35 -10.33 9.24
CA GLU A 407 -26.28 -10.12 10.36
C GLU A 407 -25.78 -10.74 11.68
N ASP A 408 -25.36 -12.01 11.64
CA ASP A 408 -24.85 -12.73 12.81
C ASP A 408 -23.71 -11.98 13.52
N TRP A 409 -22.80 -11.36 12.75
CA TRP A 409 -21.70 -10.58 13.30
C TRP A 409 -22.19 -9.32 14.02
N PHE A 410 -23.02 -8.52 13.36
CA PHE A 410 -23.49 -7.25 13.93
C PHE A 410 -24.40 -7.44 15.14
N VAL A 411 -25.21 -8.50 15.14
CA VAL A 411 -26.07 -8.87 16.28
C VAL A 411 -25.22 -9.37 17.45
N ALA A 412 -24.21 -10.20 17.21
CA ALA A 412 -23.36 -10.77 18.26
C ALA A 412 -22.53 -9.72 19.03
N LEU A 413 -22.27 -8.55 18.43
CA LEU A 413 -21.60 -7.44 19.12
C LEU A 413 -22.41 -6.85 20.28
N GLY A 414 -23.74 -7.04 20.31
CA GLY A 414 -24.60 -6.57 21.42
C GLY A 414 -24.63 -5.05 21.60
N ARG A 415 -24.40 -4.29 20.52
CA ARG A 415 -24.38 -2.81 20.55
C ARG A 415 -25.74 -2.25 20.97
N SER A 416 -25.74 -1.32 21.94
CA SER A 416 -26.95 -0.72 22.54
C SER A 416 -27.27 0.71 22.09
N TRP A 417 -26.40 1.35 21.32
CA TRP A 417 -26.50 2.73 20.85
C TRP A 417 -26.50 2.79 19.33
N GLY A 418 -26.93 3.89 18.70
CA GLY A 418 -26.92 4.06 17.23
C GLY A 418 -28.05 3.33 16.49
N ARG A 419 -27.97 3.28 15.15
CA ARG A 419 -28.98 2.66 14.28
C ARG A 419 -29.00 1.13 14.42
N ASP A 420 -30.14 0.49 14.21
CA ASP A 420 -30.17 -0.97 14.04
C ASP A 420 -29.36 -1.39 12.78
N PRO A 421 -28.98 -2.67 12.63
CA PRO A 421 -28.14 -3.11 11.53
C PRO A 421 -28.70 -2.84 10.13
N LEU A 422 -30.03 -2.93 9.93
CA LEU A 422 -30.65 -2.70 8.63
C LEU A 422 -30.62 -1.21 8.27
N ALA A 423 -31.03 -0.34 9.20
CA ALA A 423 -31.00 1.11 9.01
C ALA A 423 -29.56 1.65 8.89
N ASP A 424 -28.59 1.04 9.58
CA ASP A 424 -27.17 1.37 9.39
C ASP A 424 -26.64 0.93 8.03
N GLN A 425 -27.11 -0.21 7.51
CA GLN A 425 -26.77 -0.67 6.16
C GLN A 425 -27.34 0.27 5.08
N GLU A 426 -28.61 0.65 5.17
CA GLU A 426 -29.23 1.62 4.27
C GLU A 426 -28.47 2.96 4.28
N PHE A 427 -28.10 3.44 5.48
CA PHE A 427 -27.30 4.65 5.62
C PHE A 427 -25.88 4.48 5.04
N GLY A 428 -25.24 3.34 5.27
CA GLY A 428 -23.95 2.99 4.69
C GLY A 428 -23.98 2.92 3.16
N ALA A 429 -25.07 2.41 2.58
CA ALA A 429 -25.28 2.42 1.14
C ALA A 429 -25.39 3.86 0.59
N ALA A 430 -26.05 4.76 1.33
CA ALA A 430 -26.13 6.19 0.98
C ALA A 430 -24.78 6.90 1.04
N ILE A 431 -24.01 6.60 2.08
CA ILE A 431 -22.62 7.03 2.19
C ILE A 431 -21.79 6.48 1.03
N GLY A 432 -21.97 5.20 0.70
CA GLY A 432 -21.30 4.52 -0.41
C GLY A 432 -21.47 5.26 -1.72
N TRP A 433 -22.71 5.63 -2.03
CA TRP A 433 -23.04 6.43 -3.19
C TRP A 433 -22.38 7.82 -3.13
N ALA A 434 -22.61 8.58 -2.05
CA ALA A 434 -22.11 9.95 -1.93
C ALA A 434 -20.57 10.06 -1.94
N LEU A 435 -19.87 9.13 -1.28
CA LEU A 435 -18.41 9.06 -1.28
C LEU A 435 -17.84 8.61 -2.63
N GLY A 436 -18.62 7.92 -3.47
CA GLY A 436 -18.23 7.57 -4.83
C GLY A 436 -18.13 8.79 -5.76
N ASP A 437 -18.94 9.83 -5.52
CA ASP A 437 -19.02 11.00 -6.41
C ASP A 437 -17.78 11.91 -6.31
N TYR A 438 -17.15 12.03 -5.15
CA TYR A 438 -15.98 12.89 -4.96
C TYR A 438 -14.74 12.42 -5.75
N PRO A 439 -14.33 11.13 -5.68
CA PRO A 439 -13.24 10.60 -6.50
C PRO A 439 -13.56 10.61 -7.98
N LEU A 440 -14.83 10.39 -8.36
CA LEU A 440 -15.31 10.59 -9.73
C LEU A 440 -15.04 12.03 -10.19
N ALA A 441 -15.41 13.03 -9.38
CA ALA A 441 -15.15 14.43 -9.71
C ALA A 441 -13.66 14.74 -9.86
N ILE A 442 -12.80 14.19 -8.98
CA ILE A 442 -11.34 14.31 -9.10
C ILE A 442 -10.85 13.72 -10.42
N MET A 443 -11.27 12.50 -10.75
CA MET A 443 -10.83 11.82 -11.96
C MET A 443 -11.34 12.50 -13.22
N ALA A 444 -12.60 12.95 -13.22
CA ALA A 444 -13.19 13.70 -14.32
C ALA A 444 -12.44 15.02 -14.54
N GLY A 445 -12.20 15.78 -13.46
CA GLY A 445 -11.42 17.03 -13.51
C GLY A 445 -10.00 16.80 -14.04
N ALA A 446 -9.31 15.78 -13.54
CA ALA A 446 -7.99 15.40 -14.03
C ALA A 446 -8.02 15.02 -15.52
N LEU A 447 -9.02 14.24 -15.95
CA LEU A 447 -9.18 13.82 -17.34
C LEU A 447 -9.41 15.02 -18.27
N ILE A 448 -10.27 15.96 -17.87
CA ILE A 448 -10.54 17.20 -18.63
C ILE A 448 -9.26 18.02 -18.78
N VAL A 449 -8.52 18.22 -17.68
CA VAL A 449 -7.24 18.94 -17.72
C VAL A 449 -6.27 18.24 -18.68
N LEU A 450 -6.16 16.91 -18.59
CA LEU A 450 -5.28 16.14 -19.48
C LEU A 450 -5.70 16.25 -20.94
N TRP A 451 -7.00 16.22 -21.24
CA TRP A 451 -7.55 16.34 -22.59
C TRP A 451 -7.25 17.72 -23.18
N VAL A 452 -7.57 18.80 -22.47
CA VAL A 452 -7.28 20.18 -22.90
C VAL A 452 -5.79 20.38 -23.19
N HIS A 453 -4.90 19.80 -22.37
CA HIS A 453 -3.46 19.89 -22.60
C HIS A 453 -3.00 19.08 -23.81
N ALA A 454 -3.62 17.93 -24.08
CA ALA A 454 -3.31 17.13 -25.26
C ALA A 454 -3.73 17.84 -26.55
N ASP A 455 -4.96 18.35 -26.60
CA ASP A 455 -5.49 19.08 -27.76
C ASP A 455 -4.64 20.32 -28.07
N ARG A 456 -4.23 21.09 -27.04
CA ARG A 456 -3.33 22.24 -27.22
C ARG A 456 -1.98 21.84 -27.80
N ARG A 457 -1.42 20.69 -27.41
CA ARG A 457 -0.15 20.19 -27.95
C ARG A 457 -0.29 19.74 -29.40
N GLU A 458 -1.38 19.06 -29.72
CA GLU A 458 -1.68 18.59 -31.06
C GLU A 458 -1.91 19.76 -32.03
N ARG A 459 -2.73 20.74 -31.64
CA ARG A 459 -2.93 21.99 -32.41
C ARG A 459 -1.60 22.70 -32.69
N ARG A 460 -0.76 22.90 -31.68
CA ARG A 460 0.58 23.51 -31.86
C ARG A 460 1.52 22.68 -32.74
N ARG A 461 1.32 21.35 -32.84
CA ARG A 461 2.11 20.49 -33.72
C ARG A 461 1.62 20.66 -35.17
N PHE A 462 0.29 20.68 -35.34
CA PHE A 462 -0.37 20.92 -36.62
C PHE A 462 -0.01 22.30 -37.20
N ASP A 463 -0.11 23.37 -36.39
CA ASP A 463 0.26 24.73 -36.81
C ASP A 463 1.72 24.81 -37.28
N ARG A 464 2.64 24.11 -36.58
CA ARG A 464 4.06 24.03 -36.95
C ARG A 464 4.30 23.24 -38.22
N SER A 465 3.56 22.16 -38.47
CA SER A 465 3.66 21.44 -39.74
C SER A 465 3.14 22.27 -40.90
N GLU A 466 1.99 22.94 -40.73
CA GLU A 466 1.40 23.80 -41.76
C GLU A 466 2.29 24.98 -42.13
N THR A 467 2.93 25.60 -41.13
CA THR A 467 3.93 26.66 -41.37
C THR A 467 5.13 26.14 -42.16
N ARG A 468 5.54 24.88 -41.95
CA ARG A 468 6.67 24.27 -42.66
C ARG A 468 6.31 23.84 -44.08
N THR A 469 5.07 23.42 -44.31
CA THR A 469 4.58 22.92 -45.62
C THR A 469 3.80 23.98 -46.39
N ASN A 470 3.86 25.26 -45.98
CA ASN A 470 3.15 26.37 -46.63
C ASN A 470 1.65 26.08 -46.92
N GLY A 471 0.93 25.46 -45.99
CA GLY A 471 -0.50 25.23 -46.19
C GLY A 471 -0.87 23.98 -47.00
N GLU A 472 0.08 23.10 -47.36
CA GLU A 472 -0.17 21.95 -48.25
C GLU A 472 -1.29 21.01 -47.75
N GLN A 473 -1.33 20.71 -46.45
CA GLN A 473 -2.36 19.84 -45.86
C GLN A 473 -3.73 20.51 -45.84
N LEU A 474 -3.80 21.79 -45.44
CA LEU A 474 -5.00 22.64 -45.55
C LEU A 474 -5.53 22.74 -46.98
N ALA A 475 -4.64 22.92 -47.96
CA ALA A 475 -5.01 23.00 -49.38
C ALA A 475 -5.57 21.66 -49.89
N ALA A 476 -4.90 20.54 -49.57
CA ALA A 476 -5.39 19.21 -49.92
C ALA A 476 -6.73 18.86 -49.26
N TYR A 477 -6.95 19.31 -48.02
CA TYR A 477 -8.22 19.14 -47.32
C TYR A 477 -9.35 19.97 -47.94
N ASN A 478 -9.10 21.24 -48.26
CA ASN A 478 -10.06 22.10 -48.94
C ASN A 478 -10.44 21.55 -50.33
N GLU A 479 -9.46 21.03 -51.07
CA GLU A 479 -9.69 20.38 -52.36
C GLU A 479 -10.59 19.15 -52.24
N LYS A 480 -10.39 18.34 -51.19
CA LYS A 480 -11.25 17.18 -50.90
C LYS A 480 -12.68 17.61 -50.57
N LEU A 481 -12.86 18.64 -49.75
CA LEU A 481 -14.18 19.17 -49.41
C LEU A 481 -14.90 19.73 -50.64
N ARG A 482 -14.18 20.43 -51.52
CA ARG A 482 -14.72 20.91 -52.79
C ARG A 482 -15.25 19.77 -53.65
N LYS A 483 -14.46 18.69 -53.82
CA LYS A 483 -14.89 17.50 -54.55
C LYS A 483 -16.13 16.83 -53.95
N LEU A 484 -16.26 16.80 -52.62
CA LEU A 484 -17.44 16.25 -51.94
C LEU A 484 -18.68 17.13 -52.16
N ALA A 485 -18.53 18.45 -52.14
CA ALA A 485 -19.61 19.39 -52.43
C ALA A 485 -20.10 19.27 -53.88
N GLU A 486 -19.18 19.24 -54.84
CA GLU A 486 -19.48 19.04 -56.27
C GLU A 486 -20.17 17.69 -56.53
N ALA A 487 -19.70 16.62 -55.87
CA ALA A 487 -20.33 15.30 -55.97
C ALA A 487 -21.76 15.31 -55.41
N ASN A 488 -22.02 15.97 -54.27
CA ASN A 488 -23.37 16.09 -53.73
C ASN A 488 -24.30 16.95 -54.60
N GLU A 489 -23.82 18.04 -55.19
CA GLU A 489 -24.63 18.84 -56.13
C GLU A 489 -24.98 18.06 -57.39
N SER A 490 -24.04 17.27 -57.94
CA SER A 490 -24.31 16.44 -59.12
C SER A 490 -25.37 15.36 -58.83
N ARG A 491 -25.38 14.84 -57.60
CA ARG A 491 -26.32 13.82 -57.11
C ARG A 491 -27.69 14.38 -56.73
N SER A 492 -27.78 15.69 -56.46
CA SER A 492 -29.03 16.43 -56.23
C SER A 492 -29.72 16.86 -57.53
N LYS A 493 -28.99 16.89 -58.65
CA LYS A 493 -29.50 17.31 -59.97
C LYS A 493 -29.91 16.13 -60.86
N SER A 494 -29.56 14.89 -60.48
CA SER A 494 -30.08 13.64 -61.04
C SER A 494 -31.27 13.15 -60.24
#